data_AF-A0AA37RJM7-F1
#
_entry.id   AF-A0AA37RJM7-F1
#
_cell.length_a   1.000
_cell.length_b   1.000
_cell.length_c   1.000
_cell.angle_alpha   90.00
_cell.angle_beta   90.00
_cell.angle_gamma   90.00
#
_symmetry.space_group_name_H-M   'P 1'
#
loop_
_entity.id
_entity.type
_entity.pdbx_description
1 polymer ?
#
loop_
_entity_poly.entity_id
_entity_poly.type
_entity_poly.pdbx_seq_one_letter_code
_entity_poly.pdbx_strand_id
1 'polypeptide(L)'
;MTTPTPAPAAPQNPLAIVSNMVSSVVNWVLSPFIGAGSTTPAEPPFAWSLLAFARREFENFVTAVTGGATQPQAATVDTTEVALAAATTAFAQAAAAAVNIPNFPLPGAQLSPSTQFVQWVTGNYQTGNPLIADTLTRFGITGTDVGVIWDNGMVDDPTTPYNEHQVLMAFGDTFSGANMTGNWRFNVLLRSADTNLSDGMTIPNGEWFNGNMFGGAPLSSPTTARQIIFPSGLPAGITLIPTAGISVPTPGTRFGVTQYVNFMSVTNWGPAGTWSTNYSAIAYSTDNGENWTVAPSSVRYNQPYGGNNNFQQGAFVRPGDGYVYNYGTPNGRQGAAYVSRVAEKDILDTTKYEYYSKGSAGGWFGIGATPPGWYKNNPAAATPVFGQDTGACGVANPGNQVSEMSVQYNKQLKKYVVLHGDQFNNIVMRTSDTPQGAWSTAKILLGQQSGGIYAPMMHPWSTSTMGTGTDLYWNLSLFTPYNVMLMKTDLTKV
;
A
#
# COMPACT_ATOMS: atom_id res chain seq x y z
N MET A 1 59.41 -0.45 39.65
CA MET A 1 59.60 -0.95 38.27
C MET A 1 58.21 -1.16 37.69
N THR A 2 57.78 -0.30 36.78
CA THR A 2 56.47 -0.38 36.12
C THR A 2 56.64 0.00 34.64
N THR A 3 56.20 -0.91 33.78
CA THR A 3 56.32 -0.97 32.31
C THR A 3 55.49 0.10 31.58
N PRO A 4 55.85 0.44 30.32
CA PRO A 4 55.30 1.58 29.58
C PRO A 4 53.93 1.30 28.94
N THR A 5 53.09 2.33 28.91
CA THR A 5 51.78 2.39 28.24
C THR A 5 51.96 2.53 26.71
N PRO A 6 51.13 1.89 25.86
CA PRO A 6 51.29 1.95 24.40
C PRO A 6 50.99 3.35 23.84
N ALA A 7 51.72 3.73 22.80
CA ALA A 7 51.50 4.98 22.06
C ALA A 7 50.12 4.98 21.38
N PRO A 8 49.40 6.13 21.38
CA PRO A 8 48.11 6.25 20.72
C PRO A 8 48.24 6.09 19.20
N ALA A 9 47.29 5.36 18.59
CA ALA A 9 47.19 5.19 17.16
C ALA A 9 47.03 6.56 16.45
N ALA A 10 47.71 6.72 15.32
CA ALA A 10 47.67 7.96 14.55
C ALA A 10 46.22 8.27 14.09
N PRO A 11 45.75 9.51 14.23
CA PRO A 11 44.43 9.91 13.75
C PRO A 11 44.35 9.70 12.24
N GLN A 12 43.29 9.03 11.78
CA GLN A 12 43.05 8.85 10.35
C GLN A 12 42.84 10.22 9.70
N ASN A 13 43.56 10.46 8.61
CA ASN A 13 43.53 11.73 7.90
C ASN A 13 42.11 11.97 7.35
N PRO A 14 41.38 13.02 7.79
CA PRO A 14 40.04 13.34 7.33
C PRO A 14 39.95 13.50 5.81
N LEU A 15 41.04 13.93 5.17
CA LEU A 15 41.13 14.07 3.71
C LEU A 15 41.05 12.73 2.97
N ALA A 16 41.46 11.62 3.58
CA ALA A 16 41.36 10.29 2.98
C ALA A 16 39.93 9.75 2.98
N ILE A 17 39.15 10.09 4.01
CA ILE A 17 37.73 9.74 4.13
C ILE A 17 36.89 10.59 3.15
N VAL A 18 37.20 11.90 3.08
CA VAL A 18 36.58 12.84 2.13
C VAL A 18 36.88 12.46 0.68
N SER A 19 38.12 12.06 0.37
CA SER A 19 38.51 11.55 -0.95
C SER A 19 37.66 10.34 -1.39
N ASN A 20 37.50 9.35 -0.49
CA ASN A 20 36.74 8.15 -0.81
C ASN A 20 35.24 8.45 -1.02
N MET A 21 34.65 9.37 -0.26
CA MET A 21 33.24 9.77 -0.41
C MET A 21 32.98 10.61 -1.65
N VAL A 22 33.88 11.53 -2.00
CA VAL A 22 33.79 12.31 -3.25
C VAL A 22 33.89 11.37 -4.45
N SER A 23 34.77 10.37 -4.40
CA SER A 23 34.86 9.33 -5.44
C SER A 23 33.58 8.49 -5.53
N SER A 24 32.89 8.18 -4.42
CA SER A 24 31.62 7.45 -4.43
C SER A 24 30.46 8.26 -5.04
N VAL A 25 30.39 9.57 -4.76
CA VAL A 25 29.35 10.46 -5.31
C VAL A 25 29.61 10.75 -6.78
N VAL A 26 30.87 10.97 -7.17
CA VAL A 26 31.27 11.11 -8.58
C VAL A 26 30.98 9.83 -9.35
N ASN A 27 31.26 8.66 -8.77
CA ASN A 27 30.89 7.39 -9.38
C ASN A 27 29.37 7.24 -9.48
N TRP A 28 28.58 7.60 -8.47
CA TRP A 28 27.11 7.53 -8.54
C TRP A 28 26.51 8.44 -9.63
N VAL A 29 27.03 9.66 -9.79
CA VAL A 29 26.61 10.61 -10.83
C VAL A 29 27.07 10.18 -12.23
N LEU A 30 28.23 9.54 -12.36
CA LEU A 30 28.83 9.16 -13.64
C LEU A 30 28.55 7.72 -14.08
N SER A 31 28.10 6.83 -13.18
CA SER A 31 27.77 5.42 -13.48
C SER A 31 26.78 5.25 -14.65
N PRO A 32 25.79 6.14 -14.87
CA PRO A 32 24.91 6.05 -16.03
C PRO A 32 25.58 6.37 -17.38
N PHE A 33 26.80 6.93 -17.38
CA PHE A 33 27.51 7.38 -18.58
C PHE A 33 28.72 6.51 -18.94
N ILE A 34 29.11 5.57 -18.07
CA ILE A 34 30.23 4.64 -18.33
C ILE A 34 29.65 3.39 -19.00
N GLY A 35 29.43 3.45 -20.31
CA GLY A 35 28.96 2.30 -21.10
C GLY A 35 28.55 2.58 -22.55
N ALA A 36 28.28 3.84 -22.91
CA ALA A 36 27.95 4.20 -24.29
C ALA A 36 29.20 4.70 -25.01
N GLY A 37 29.84 3.83 -25.80
CA GLY A 37 30.84 4.26 -26.76
C GLY A 37 30.19 5.07 -27.89
N SER A 38 30.32 6.39 -27.86
CA SER A 38 30.32 7.23 -29.06
C SER A 38 30.97 8.60 -28.78
N THR A 39 31.73 9.09 -29.76
CA THR A 39 32.61 10.26 -29.66
C THR A 39 31.95 11.52 -30.22
N THR A 40 31.01 12.14 -29.47
CA THR A 40 30.69 13.58 -29.56
C THR A 40 29.79 14.01 -28.39
N PRO A 41 30.05 15.16 -27.72
CA PRO A 41 29.35 15.51 -26.48
C PRO A 41 28.06 16.29 -26.75
N ALA A 42 26.94 15.82 -26.21
CA ALA A 42 25.80 16.67 -25.90
C ALA A 42 25.75 16.83 -24.38
N GLU A 43 26.47 17.83 -23.87
CA GLU A 43 26.49 18.17 -22.45
C GLU A 43 25.13 18.73 -22.01
N PRO A 44 24.48 18.21 -20.95
CA PRO A 44 23.35 18.90 -20.36
C PRO A 44 23.87 20.00 -19.41
N PRO A 45 23.52 21.28 -19.62
CA PRO A 45 23.91 22.41 -18.76
C PRO A 45 23.52 22.22 -17.29
N PHE A 46 22.55 21.33 -17.03
CA PHE A 46 22.01 21.03 -15.72
C PHE A 46 22.97 20.26 -14.81
N ALA A 47 23.79 19.36 -15.37
CA ALA A 47 24.79 18.63 -14.57
C ALA A 47 25.88 19.58 -14.05
N TRP A 48 26.29 20.54 -14.89
CA TRP A 48 27.26 21.57 -14.53
C TRP A 48 26.70 22.60 -13.54
N SER A 49 25.42 22.97 -13.66
CA SER A 49 24.79 23.89 -12.69
C SER A 49 24.62 23.23 -11.31
N LEU A 50 24.30 21.94 -11.27
CA LEU A 50 24.21 21.17 -10.02
C LEU A 50 25.59 21.02 -9.36
N LEU A 51 26.65 20.76 -10.17
CA LEU A 51 28.02 20.66 -9.68
C LEU A 51 28.56 22.02 -9.19
N ALA A 52 28.21 23.11 -9.87
CA ALA A 52 28.57 24.47 -9.47
C ALA A 52 27.85 24.90 -8.17
N PHE A 53 26.58 24.52 -8.01
CA PHE A 53 25.84 24.73 -6.76
C PHE A 53 26.45 23.93 -5.61
N ALA A 54 26.72 22.63 -5.82
CA ALA A 54 27.37 21.79 -4.81
C ALA A 54 28.74 22.33 -4.39
N ARG A 55 29.53 22.82 -5.34
CA ARG A 55 30.81 23.48 -5.07
C ARG A 55 30.64 24.75 -4.24
N ARG A 56 29.67 25.60 -4.58
CA ARG A 56 29.37 26.84 -3.86
C ARG A 56 28.94 26.59 -2.41
N GLU A 57 28.07 25.60 -2.18
CA GLU A 57 27.62 25.25 -0.83
C GLU A 57 28.74 24.59 0.01
N PHE A 58 29.64 23.83 -0.63
CA PHE A 58 30.85 23.32 0.01
C PHE A 58 31.82 24.45 0.40
N GLU A 59 32.04 25.42 -0.47
CA GLU A 59 32.88 26.60 -0.18
C GLU A 59 32.28 27.47 0.94
N ASN A 60 30.96 27.62 0.99
CA ASN A 60 30.26 28.30 2.09
C ASN A 60 30.43 27.56 3.42
N PHE A 61 30.33 26.23 3.41
CA PHE A 61 30.54 25.38 4.59
C PHE A 61 31.98 25.44 5.10
N VAL A 62 32.97 25.29 4.21
CA VAL A 62 34.40 25.40 4.56
C VAL A 62 34.69 26.78 5.12
N THR A 63 34.17 27.84 4.51
CA THR A 63 34.33 29.22 5.00
C THR A 63 33.73 29.42 6.39
N ALA A 64 32.58 28.81 6.68
CA ALA A 64 31.96 28.85 8.01
C ALA A 64 32.75 28.05 9.07
N VAL A 65 33.44 26.99 8.66
CA VAL A 65 34.27 26.16 9.55
C VAL A 65 35.66 26.75 9.77
N THR A 66 36.24 27.43 8.77
CA THR A 66 37.58 28.03 8.86
C THR A 66 37.58 29.50 9.29
N GLY A 67 36.45 30.20 9.14
CA GLY A 67 36.29 31.62 9.44
C GLY A 67 35.79 31.86 10.86
N GLY A 68 36.66 31.73 11.86
CA GLY A 68 36.32 32.09 13.24
C GLY A 68 37.30 31.59 14.29
N ALA A 69 38.52 32.15 14.32
CA ALA A 69 39.39 32.02 15.48
C ALA A 69 39.01 33.09 16.53
N THR A 70 38.53 32.66 17.72
CA THR A 70 39.06 32.96 19.08
C THR A 70 38.02 32.71 20.17
N GLN A 71 38.15 31.62 20.95
CA GLN A 71 37.94 31.50 22.42
C GLN A 71 37.78 30.02 22.86
N PRO A 72 38.08 29.68 24.14
CA PRO A 72 38.76 28.43 24.47
C PRO A 72 37.87 27.21 24.75
N GLN A 73 38.47 26.06 24.42
CA GLN A 73 38.20 24.66 24.75
C GLN A 73 37.14 24.38 25.84
N ALA A 74 35.99 23.85 25.42
CA ALA A 74 35.08 23.07 26.26
C ALA A 74 34.56 21.86 25.47
N ALA A 75 34.62 20.69 26.11
CA ALA A 75 34.17 19.35 25.69
C ALA A 75 33.63 19.21 24.26
N THR A 76 34.43 18.57 23.39
CA THR A 76 33.98 18.05 22.09
C THR A 76 32.99 16.91 22.31
N VAL A 77 31.72 17.26 22.55
CA VAL A 77 30.61 16.40 22.20
C VAL A 77 30.67 16.23 20.68
N ASP A 78 30.34 15.03 20.20
CA ASP A 78 30.29 14.59 18.80
C ASP A 78 29.28 15.40 17.96
N THR A 79 29.54 16.70 17.83
CA THR A 79 28.76 17.66 17.07
C THR A 79 28.96 17.46 15.57
N THR A 80 30.04 16.80 15.19
CA THR A 80 30.39 16.44 13.82
C THR A 80 29.43 15.44 13.20
N GLU A 81 29.05 14.36 13.89
CA GLU A 81 28.10 13.38 13.35
C GLU A 81 26.68 13.94 13.26
N VAL A 82 26.25 14.70 14.27
CA VAL A 82 24.90 15.31 14.30
C VAL A 82 24.78 16.44 13.26
N ALA A 83 25.81 17.28 13.09
CA ALA A 83 25.80 18.34 12.09
C ALA A 83 25.90 17.78 10.66
N LEU A 84 26.65 16.67 10.46
CA LEU A 84 26.73 16.01 9.16
C LEU A 84 25.39 15.37 8.77
N ALA A 85 24.70 14.71 9.72
CA ALA A 85 23.37 14.15 9.51
C ALA A 85 22.33 15.24 9.19
N ALA A 86 22.40 16.39 9.87
CA ALA A 86 21.54 17.54 9.60
C ALA A 86 21.81 18.15 8.21
N ALA A 87 23.08 18.29 7.82
CA ALA A 87 23.48 18.80 6.52
C ALA A 87 23.08 17.85 5.36
N THR A 88 23.23 16.53 5.53
CA THR A 88 22.76 15.55 4.54
C THR A 88 21.24 15.58 4.39
N THR A 89 20.52 15.78 5.49
CA THR A 89 19.06 15.90 5.48
C THR A 89 18.62 17.18 4.76
N ALA A 90 19.30 18.31 5.02
CA ALA A 90 19.03 19.58 4.34
C ALA A 90 19.34 19.51 2.84
N PHE A 91 20.42 18.84 2.44
CA PHE A 91 20.75 18.62 1.03
C PHE A 91 19.74 17.72 0.33
N ALA A 92 19.31 16.62 0.98
CA ALA A 92 18.25 15.76 0.47
C ALA A 92 16.92 16.52 0.31
N GLN A 93 16.57 17.40 1.25
CA GLN A 93 15.40 18.28 1.15
C GLN A 93 15.53 19.31 0.01
N ALA A 94 16.70 19.91 -0.18
CA ALA A 94 16.93 20.84 -1.29
C ALA A 94 16.85 20.16 -2.66
N ALA A 95 17.36 18.93 -2.77
CA ALA A 95 17.23 18.11 -3.98
C ALA A 95 15.78 17.66 -4.22
N ALA A 96 15.05 17.27 -3.16
CA ALA A 96 13.63 16.92 -3.22
C ALA A 96 12.69 18.13 -3.45
N ALA A 97 13.16 19.36 -3.26
CA ALA A 97 12.42 20.55 -3.64
C ALA A 97 12.62 20.91 -5.13
N ALA A 98 13.76 20.53 -5.73
CA ALA A 98 14.05 20.73 -7.15
C ALA A 98 13.38 19.68 -8.06
N VAL A 99 13.02 18.54 -7.50
CA VAL A 99 12.34 17.41 -8.13
C VAL A 99 11.03 17.28 -7.38
N ASN A 100 9.85 17.52 -7.96
CA ASN A 100 8.58 17.55 -7.20
C ASN A 100 8.32 16.23 -6.46
N ILE A 101 8.87 16.03 -5.26
CA ILE A 101 8.77 14.85 -4.42
C ILE A 101 8.44 15.35 -3.02
N PRO A 102 7.51 14.73 -2.27
CA PRO A 102 7.22 15.15 -0.91
C PRO A 102 8.46 15.02 -0.03
N ASN A 103 8.64 15.98 0.88
CA ASN A 103 9.72 15.94 1.88
C ASN A 103 9.64 14.71 2.82
N PHE A 104 8.49 14.04 2.86
CA PHE A 104 8.31 12.81 3.63
C PHE A 104 7.23 11.89 3.01
N PRO A 105 7.47 10.56 2.97
CA PRO A 105 8.77 9.91 3.13
C PRO A 105 9.64 10.03 1.87
N LEU A 106 10.96 10.02 2.04
CA LEU A 106 11.92 9.92 0.92
C LEU A 106 12.18 8.45 0.58
N PRO A 107 12.27 8.07 -0.72
CA PRO A 107 12.52 6.69 -1.14
C PRO A 107 13.68 6.04 -0.38
N GLY A 108 13.47 4.82 0.11
CA GLY A 108 14.43 4.09 0.93
C GLY A 108 14.40 4.42 2.43
N ALA A 109 13.57 5.36 2.89
CA ALA A 109 13.45 5.68 4.31
C ALA A 109 12.98 4.47 5.13
N GLN A 110 13.74 4.12 6.16
CA GLN A 110 13.38 3.10 7.13
C GLN A 110 12.42 3.71 8.16
N LEU A 111 11.14 3.32 8.13
CA LEU A 111 10.09 3.90 8.98
C LEU A 111 9.84 3.10 10.27
N SER A 112 10.31 1.85 10.32
CA SER A 112 10.36 1.01 11.52
C SER A 112 11.51 0.00 11.40
N PRO A 113 11.86 -0.78 12.44
CA PRO A 113 12.91 -1.80 12.33
C PRO A 113 12.73 -2.81 11.18
N SER A 114 11.48 -3.11 10.80
CA SER A 114 11.15 -4.08 9.74
C SER A 114 10.67 -3.43 8.45
N THR A 115 10.19 -2.18 8.47
CA THR A 115 9.42 -1.57 7.37
C THR A 115 10.11 -0.35 6.78
N GLN A 116 10.24 -0.35 5.45
CA GLN A 116 10.86 0.69 4.62
C GLN A 116 9.83 1.26 3.64
N PHE A 117 9.89 2.56 3.39
CA PHE A 117 9.21 3.19 2.26
C PHE A 117 10.05 2.97 0.99
N VAL A 118 9.45 2.36 -0.04
CA VAL A 118 10.13 2.08 -1.31
C VAL A 118 10.02 3.30 -2.22
N GLN A 119 8.79 3.63 -2.62
CA GLN A 119 8.50 4.69 -3.58
C GLN A 119 7.01 5.03 -3.56
N TRP A 120 6.63 6.18 -4.12
CA TRP A 120 5.23 6.52 -4.39
C TRP A 120 4.66 5.66 -5.53
N VAL A 121 3.39 5.28 -5.40
CA VAL A 121 2.61 4.61 -6.45
C VAL A 121 1.80 5.62 -7.25
N THR A 122 1.16 6.57 -6.55
CA THR A 122 0.38 7.66 -7.14
C THR A 122 0.94 9.02 -6.75
N GLY A 123 0.63 10.03 -7.57
CA GLY A 123 1.01 11.42 -7.33
C GLY A 123 1.37 12.18 -8.60
N ASN A 124 2.16 13.24 -8.44
CA ASN A 124 2.77 13.98 -9.53
C ASN A 124 4.28 14.08 -9.29
N TYR A 125 4.89 12.93 -9.02
CA TYR A 125 6.24 12.89 -8.47
C TYR A 125 7.27 12.49 -9.52
N GLN A 126 8.37 13.24 -9.57
CA GLN A 126 9.44 13.00 -10.51
C GLN A 126 10.45 12.02 -9.90
N THR A 127 10.50 10.79 -10.40
CA THR A 127 11.35 9.73 -9.83
C THR A 127 12.56 9.39 -10.72
N GLY A 128 12.71 10.10 -11.84
CA GLY A 128 13.64 9.73 -12.93
C GLY A 128 13.06 8.71 -13.91
N ASN A 129 12.01 7.98 -13.52
CA ASN A 129 11.23 7.11 -14.40
C ASN A 129 9.81 7.71 -14.59
N PRO A 130 9.41 8.14 -15.80
CA PRO A 130 8.08 8.70 -16.04
C PRO A 130 6.93 7.70 -15.86
N LEU A 131 7.27 6.42 -15.64
CA LEU A 131 6.29 5.38 -15.35
C LEU A 131 5.97 5.19 -13.87
N ILE A 132 6.70 5.85 -12.98
CA ILE A 132 6.55 5.71 -11.52
C ILE A 132 6.05 7.03 -10.93
N ALA A 133 4.94 6.98 -10.22
CA ALA A 133 4.36 8.07 -9.43
C ALA A 133 3.96 9.36 -10.18
N ASP A 134 4.10 9.43 -11.51
CA ASP A 134 3.59 10.52 -12.34
C ASP A 134 2.19 10.17 -12.90
N THR A 135 1.19 10.22 -12.01
CA THR A 135 -0.20 9.92 -12.37
C THR A 135 -0.99 11.15 -12.80
N LEU A 136 -0.53 12.36 -12.51
CA LEU A 136 -1.23 13.57 -12.90
C LEU A 136 -1.16 13.78 -14.41
N THR A 137 0.03 13.77 -14.99
CA THR A 137 0.21 14.09 -16.42
C THR A 137 -0.42 13.02 -17.32
N ARG A 138 -0.51 11.79 -16.82
CA ARG A 138 -0.91 10.61 -17.59
C ARG A 138 -2.32 10.11 -17.35
N PHE A 139 -2.88 10.38 -16.18
CA PHE A 139 -4.19 9.87 -15.77
C PHE A 139 -5.10 10.95 -15.16
N GLY A 140 -4.60 12.18 -15.04
CA GLY A 140 -5.32 13.29 -14.42
C GLY A 140 -5.55 13.03 -12.94
N ILE A 141 -4.63 12.34 -12.28
CA ILE A 141 -4.72 11.92 -10.87
C ILE A 141 -3.66 12.67 -10.07
N THR A 142 -4.09 13.59 -9.21
CA THR A 142 -3.21 14.25 -8.23
C THR A 142 -3.21 13.51 -6.88
N GLY A 143 -4.33 12.88 -6.53
CA GLY A 143 -4.46 12.13 -5.29
C GLY A 143 -5.55 11.06 -5.38
N THR A 144 -5.37 10.00 -4.60
CA THR A 144 -6.19 8.78 -4.57
C THR A 144 -6.32 8.23 -3.16
N ASP A 145 -7.51 7.72 -2.84
CA ASP A 145 -7.80 6.94 -1.66
C ASP A 145 -7.51 5.44 -1.86
N VAL A 146 -7.10 4.75 -0.79
CA VAL A 146 -6.85 3.28 -0.76
C VAL A 146 -5.87 2.88 -1.89
N GLY A 147 -5.97 1.66 -2.42
CA GLY A 147 -5.00 1.09 -3.36
C GLY A 147 -5.08 -0.43 -3.35
N VAL A 148 -6.31 -0.95 -3.40
CA VAL A 148 -6.64 -2.37 -3.29
C VAL A 148 -6.03 -3.09 -4.48
N ILE A 149 -5.08 -3.99 -4.22
CA ILE A 149 -4.29 -4.64 -5.26
C ILE A 149 -4.53 -6.15 -5.31
N TRP A 150 -4.64 -6.71 -6.51
CA TRP A 150 -4.77 -8.14 -6.73
C TRP A 150 -4.18 -8.56 -8.09
N ASP A 151 -3.84 -9.85 -8.21
CA ASP A 151 -3.39 -10.48 -9.44
C ASP A 151 -4.60 -10.79 -10.34
N ASN A 152 -4.56 -10.38 -11.61
CA ASN A 152 -5.69 -10.54 -12.52
C ASN A 152 -5.97 -12.00 -12.93
N GLY A 153 -5.12 -12.95 -12.56
CA GLY A 153 -5.25 -14.38 -12.80
C GLY A 153 -5.09 -14.77 -14.26
N MET A 154 -4.59 -13.87 -15.11
CA MET A 154 -4.30 -14.14 -16.52
C MET A 154 -2.90 -14.71 -16.67
N VAL A 155 -2.71 -15.53 -17.70
CA VAL A 155 -1.39 -15.97 -18.15
C VAL A 155 -1.04 -15.13 -19.37
N ASP A 156 0.20 -14.66 -19.42
CA ASP A 156 0.76 -13.92 -20.55
C ASP A 156 0.73 -14.77 -21.83
N ASP A 157 0.18 -14.22 -22.92
CA ASP A 157 0.25 -14.81 -24.25
C ASP A 157 1.41 -14.15 -25.02
N PRO A 158 2.55 -14.85 -25.18
CA PRO A 158 3.74 -14.26 -25.79
C PRO A 158 3.57 -13.91 -27.27
N THR A 159 2.42 -14.24 -27.88
CA THR A 159 2.09 -13.86 -29.27
C THR A 159 1.46 -12.47 -29.38
N THR A 160 1.07 -11.85 -28.26
CA THR A 160 0.54 -10.49 -28.24
C THR A 160 1.66 -9.48 -27.92
N PRO A 161 1.48 -8.19 -28.26
CA PRO A 161 2.49 -7.17 -28.00
C PRO A 161 2.43 -6.58 -26.57
N TYR A 162 1.57 -7.10 -25.70
CA TYR A 162 1.35 -6.59 -24.34
C TYR A 162 1.37 -7.73 -23.33
N ASN A 163 1.82 -7.45 -22.10
CA ASN A 163 1.80 -8.47 -21.05
C ASN A 163 0.40 -8.55 -20.41
N GLU A 164 -0.32 -9.65 -20.61
CA GLU A 164 -1.65 -9.84 -20.02
C GLU A 164 -1.61 -10.18 -18.53
N HIS A 165 -0.51 -10.72 -18.00
CA HIS A 165 -0.38 -11.01 -16.57
C HIS A 165 -0.05 -9.74 -15.81
N GLN A 166 -1.08 -9.17 -15.17
CA GLN A 166 -1.00 -7.87 -14.52
C GLN A 166 -1.55 -7.92 -13.09
N VAL A 167 -1.03 -7.07 -12.23
CA VAL A 167 -1.75 -6.62 -11.04
C VAL A 167 -2.71 -5.49 -11.42
N LEU A 168 -3.91 -5.54 -10.82
CA LEU A 168 -4.90 -4.49 -10.88
C LEU A 168 -4.95 -3.81 -9.51
N MET A 169 -5.10 -2.48 -9.52
CA MET A 169 -5.19 -1.64 -8.33
C MET A 169 -6.43 -0.77 -8.42
N ALA A 170 -7.40 -0.99 -7.52
CA ALA A 170 -8.58 -0.16 -7.42
C ALA A 170 -8.40 0.88 -6.30
N PHE A 171 -8.64 2.14 -6.64
CA PHE A 171 -8.56 3.28 -5.75
C PHE A 171 -9.96 3.82 -5.48
N GLY A 172 -10.17 4.40 -4.31
CA GLY A 172 -11.39 5.11 -3.93
C GLY A 172 -11.38 6.55 -4.45
N ASP A 173 -11.81 7.48 -3.58
CA ASP A 173 -11.89 8.91 -3.88
C ASP A 173 -10.62 9.40 -4.59
N THR A 174 -10.79 9.91 -5.81
CA THR A 174 -9.70 10.26 -6.72
C THR A 174 -9.92 11.64 -7.30
N PHE A 175 -8.92 12.51 -7.12
CA PHE A 175 -9.02 13.93 -7.42
C PHE A 175 -8.03 14.36 -8.51
N SER A 176 -8.48 15.24 -9.40
CA SER A 176 -7.60 15.80 -10.44
C SER A 176 -6.78 17.00 -9.98
N GLY A 177 -7.09 17.58 -8.82
CA GLY A 177 -6.38 18.71 -8.22
C GLY A 177 -5.83 18.41 -6.84
N ALA A 178 -4.84 19.20 -6.41
CA ALA A 178 -4.24 19.10 -5.09
C ALA A 178 -5.26 19.37 -3.97
N ASN A 179 -4.98 18.87 -2.76
CA ASN A 179 -5.83 19.07 -1.59
C ASN A 179 -7.29 18.62 -1.81
N MET A 180 -7.48 17.49 -2.51
CA MET A 180 -8.81 16.90 -2.79
C MET A 180 -9.74 17.84 -3.58
N THR A 181 -9.22 18.52 -4.61
CA THR A 181 -9.98 19.45 -5.45
C THR A 181 -10.11 18.98 -6.91
N GLY A 182 -10.86 19.71 -7.72
CA GLY A 182 -11.03 19.42 -9.15
C GLY A 182 -12.07 18.34 -9.42
N ASN A 183 -11.87 17.56 -10.48
CA ASN A 183 -12.76 16.46 -10.83
C ASN A 183 -12.60 15.32 -9.82
N TRP A 184 -13.69 15.02 -9.13
CA TRP A 184 -13.79 13.93 -8.17
C TRP A 184 -14.42 12.71 -8.83
N ARG A 185 -13.64 11.65 -8.95
CA ARG A 185 -14.09 10.30 -9.34
C ARG A 185 -14.08 9.45 -8.09
N PHE A 186 -15.16 8.72 -7.83
CA PHE A 186 -15.30 7.92 -6.61
C PHE A 186 -14.38 6.71 -6.58
N ASN A 187 -13.98 6.24 -7.76
CA ASN A 187 -13.03 5.16 -7.91
C ASN A 187 -12.35 5.24 -9.25
N VAL A 188 -11.13 4.75 -9.34
CA VAL A 188 -10.39 4.51 -10.59
C VAL A 188 -9.64 3.19 -10.48
N LEU A 189 -9.14 2.69 -11.61
CA LEU A 189 -8.31 1.49 -11.68
C LEU A 189 -6.98 1.82 -12.35
N LEU A 190 -5.88 1.37 -11.76
CA LEU A 190 -4.57 1.32 -12.41
C LEU A 190 -4.10 -0.13 -12.58
N ARG A 191 -3.22 -0.38 -13.55
CA ARG A 191 -2.67 -1.71 -13.86
C ARG A 191 -1.16 -1.67 -13.93
N SER A 192 -0.51 -2.78 -13.59
CA SER A 192 0.94 -2.93 -13.76
C SER A 192 1.29 -4.39 -14.07
N ALA A 193 2.29 -4.58 -14.93
CA ALA A 193 2.94 -5.89 -15.14
C ALA A 193 4.33 -5.93 -14.48
N ASP A 194 4.67 -4.91 -13.68
CA ASP A 194 5.98 -4.77 -13.06
C ASP A 194 6.17 -5.78 -11.94
N THR A 195 7.27 -6.52 -11.99
CA THR A 195 7.63 -7.53 -10.99
C THR A 195 8.82 -7.11 -10.15
N ASN A 196 9.54 -6.04 -10.51
CA ASN A 196 10.60 -5.50 -9.69
C ASN A 196 10.04 -4.48 -8.70
N LEU A 197 9.59 -4.95 -7.55
CA LEU A 197 8.98 -4.08 -6.54
C LEU A 197 10.01 -3.30 -5.70
N SER A 198 11.30 -3.54 -5.90
CA SER A 198 12.37 -2.98 -5.06
C SER A 198 12.74 -1.54 -5.43
N ASP A 199 12.43 -1.09 -6.65
CA ASP A 199 12.69 0.27 -7.17
C ASP A 199 11.40 1.09 -7.38
N GLY A 200 10.24 0.53 -7.06
CA GLY A 200 8.93 1.14 -7.20
C GLY A 200 7.97 0.20 -7.91
N MET A 201 6.98 0.78 -8.58
CA MET A 201 6.06 0.03 -9.43
C MET A 201 5.73 0.89 -10.64
N THR A 202 6.10 0.43 -11.82
CA THR A 202 5.76 1.12 -13.06
C THR A 202 4.30 0.89 -13.41
N ILE A 203 3.61 1.96 -13.79
CA ILE A 203 2.28 1.90 -14.39
C ILE A 203 2.50 2.25 -15.86
N PRO A 204 2.17 1.39 -16.85
CA PRO A 204 2.34 1.73 -18.26
C PRO A 204 1.34 2.82 -18.68
N ASN A 205 1.60 3.52 -19.79
CA ASN A 205 0.66 4.52 -20.28
C ASN A 205 -0.74 3.92 -20.48
N GLY A 206 -1.76 4.77 -20.33
CA GLY A 206 -3.11 4.36 -20.69
C GLY A 206 -3.24 4.24 -22.22
N GLU A 207 -4.10 3.34 -22.65
CA GLU A 207 -4.33 3.03 -24.06
C GLU A 207 -5.73 3.53 -24.41
N TRP A 208 -5.80 4.69 -25.07
CA TRP A 208 -7.07 5.34 -25.37
C TRP A 208 -7.57 5.02 -26.77
N PHE A 209 -8.83 4.59 -26.87
CA PHE A 209 -9.56 4.46 -28.13
C PHE A 209 -8.92 3.51 -29.17
N ASN A 210 -8.11 2.54 -28.72
CA ASN A 210 -7.48 1.53 -29.58
C ASN A 210 -7.93 0.09 -29.30
N GLY A 211 -8.82 -0.12 -28.32
CA GLY A 211 -9.36 -1.43 -27.96
C GLY A 211 -8.44 -2.31 -27.11
N ASN A 212 -7.29 -1.79 -26.66
CA ASN A 212 -6.39 -2.48 -25.73
C ASN A 212 -6.83 -2.25 -24.27
N MET A 213 -7.00 -3.31 -23.49
CA MET A 213 -7.37 -3.27 -22.06
C MET A 213 -6.20 -3.57 -21.10
N PHE A 214 -4.97 -3.61 -21.62
CA PHE A 214 -3.75 -3.88 -20.88
C PHE A 214 -2.87 -2.64 -20.67
N GLY A 215 -3.35 -1.47 -21.10
CA GLY A 215 -2.78 -0.17 -20.70
C GLY A 215 -3.01 0.12 -19.22
N GLY A 216 -2.30 1.12 -18.69
CA GLY A 216 -2.22 1.35 -17.25
C GLY A 216 -3.51 1.81 -16.57
N ALA A 217 -4.56 2.19 -17.30
CA ALA A 217 -5.86 2.56 -16.74
C ALA A 217 -6.98 2.51 -17.79
N PRO A 218 -8.24 2.26 -17.41
CA PRO A 218 -9.41 2.64 -18.18
C PRO A 218 -9.48 4.17 -18.32
N LEU A 219 -9.58 4.67 -19.54
CA LEU A 219 -9.53 6.11 -19.83
C LEU A 219 -10.87 6.66 -20.30
N SER A 220 -11.11 7.97 -20.14
CA SER A 220 -12.18 8.74 -20.81
C SER A 220 -11.65 9.79 -21.80
N SER A 221 -10.34 10.04 -21.76
CA SER A 221 -9.57 10.85 -22.70
C SER A 221 -8.12 10.34 -22.69
N PRO A 222 -7.24 10.77 -23.60
CA PRO A 222 -5.87 10.27 -23.68
C PRO A 222 -5.07 10.29 -22.36
N THR A 223 -5.40 11.19 -21.43
CA THR A 223 -4.69 11.35 -20.16
C THR A 223 -5.61 11.41 -18.95
N THR A 224 -6.86 10.94 -19.05
CA THR A 224 -7.82 10.98 -17.93
C THR A 224 -8.36 9.61 -17.62
N ALA A 225 -7.97 9.05 -16.47
CA ALA A 225 -8.59 7.82 -15.94
C ALA A 225 -10.07 8.06 -15.62
N ARG A 226 -10.93 7.13 -16.01
CA ARG A 226 -12.37 7.22 -15.79
C ARG A 226 -12.80 6.51 -14.51
N GLN A 227 -13.94 6.94 -13.96
CA GLN A 227 -14.62 6.16 -12.95
C GLN A 227 -15.11 4.83 -13.56
N ILE A 228 -14.95 3.74 -12.81
CA ILE A 228 -15.22 2.39 -13.33
C ILE A 228 -16.52 1.78 -12.78
N ILE A 229 -16.93 2.13 -11.55
CA ILE A 229 -18.14 1.58 -10.92
C ILE A 229 -19.26 2.61 -10.91
N PHE A 230 -20.42 2.21 -11.46
CA PHE A 230 -21.67 2.98 -11.46
C PHE A 230 -22.84 2.09 -10.99
N PRO A 231 -23.36 2.28 -9.77
CA PRO A 231 -24.37 1.41 -9.17
C PRO A 231 -25.79 1.86 -9.55
N SER A 232 -26.14 1.72 -10.83
CA SER A 232 -27.47 2.09 -11.33
C SER A 232 -28.57 1.34 -10.57
N GLY A 233 -29.61 2.07 -10.14
CA GLY A 233 -30.77 1.49 -9.44
C GLY A 233 -30.56 1.20 -7.95
N LEU A 234 -29.40 1.50 -7.38
CA LEU A 234 -29.15 1.40 -5.94
C LEU A 234 -29.22 2.79 -5.27
N PRO A 235 -29.44 2.86 -3.93
CA PRO A 235 -29.41 4.13 -3.21
C PRO A 235 -28.13 4.93 -3.48
N ALA A 236 -28.29 6.22 -3.72
CA ALA A 236 -27.16 7.12 -3.93
C ALA A 236 -26.34 7.29 -2.64
N GLY A 237 -25.02 7.28 -2.78
CA GLY A 237 -24.08 7.66 -1.73
C GLY A 237 -23.33 8.93 -2.12
N ILE A 238 -22.53 9.44 -1.18
CA ILE A 238 -21.59 10.54 -1.44
C ILE A 238 -20.30 10.07 -2.11
N THR A 239 -19.96 8.78 -1.98
CA THR A 239 -18.87 8.12 -2.72
C THR A 239 -19.04 6.59 -2.74
N LEU A 240 -18.20 5.92 -3.53
CA LEU A 240 -18.13 4.48 -3.77
C LEU A 240 -16.66 4.01 -3.70
N ILE A 241 -16.25 3.42 -2.58
CA ILE A 241 -14.84 3.10 -2.32
C ILE A 241 -14.60 1.59 -2.45
N PRO A 242 -13.69 1.14 -3.33
CA PRO A 242 -13.21 -0.24 -3.37
C PRO A 242 -12.53 -0.63 -2.06
N THR A 243 -12.80 -1.85 -1.59
CA THR A 243 -12.27 -2.38 -0.32
C THR A 243 -11.56 -3.72 -0.50
N ALA A 244 -11.99 -4.53 -1.47
CA ALA A 244 -11.34 -5.79 -1.81
C ALA A 244 -11.36 -6.03 -3.32
N GLY A 245 -10.37 -6.76 -3.83
CA GLY A 245 -10.27 -7.18 -5.22
C GLY A 245 -9.77 -8.61 -5.31
N ILE A 246 -10.31 -9.38 -6.26
CA ILE A 246 -9.85 -10.75 -6.52
C ILE A 246 -10.20 -11.17 -7.96
N SER A 247 -9.36 -11.99 -8.57
CA SER A 247 -9.70 -12.72 -9.79
C SER A 247 -10.36 -14.07 -9.43
N VAL A 248 -11.16 -14.66 -10.31
CA VAL A 248 -11.64 -16.05 -10.19
C VAL A 248 -11.64 -16.69 -11.58
N PRO A 249 -11.13 -17.93 -11.73
CA PRO A 249 -11.23 -18.66 -12.99
C PRO A 249 -12.69 -18.83 -13.43
N THR A 250 -12.99 -18.39 -14.65
CA THR A 250 -14.32 -18.47 -15.26
C THR A 250 -14.19 -18.91 -16.72
N PRO A 251 -14.05 -20.22 -16.97
CA PRO A 251 -13.95 -20.74 -18.32
C PRO A 251 -15.11 -20.26 -19.21
N GLY A 252 -14.79 -19.83 -20.43
CA GLY A 252 -15.77 -19.29 -21.38
C GLY A 252 -15.91 -17.76 -21.37
N THR A 253 -15.34 -17.05 -20.40
CA THR A 253 -15.12 -15.60 -20.55
C THR A 253 -13.92 -15.33 -21.46
N ARG A 254 -13.79 -14.09 -21.96
CA ARG A 254 -12.77 -13.69 -22.93
C ARG A 254 -11.35 -14.13 -22.57
N PHE A 255 -11.00 -14.04 -21.29
CA PHE A 255 -9.67 -14.39 -20.77
C PHE A 255 -9.69 -15.59 -19.82
N GLY A 256 -10.81 -16.34 -19.75
CA GLY A 256 -10.97 -17.47 -18.84
C GLY A 256 -10.96 -17.10 -17.35
N VAL A 257 -11.02 -15.81 -17.03
CA VAL A 257 -10.99 -15.26 -15.67
C VAL A 257 -11.94 -14.07 -15.58
N THR A 258 -12.49 -13.83 -14.39
CA THR A 258 -13.32 -12.67 -14.06
C THR A 258 -12.73 -11.95 -12.86
N GLN A 259 -12.68 -10.63 -12.94
CA GLN A 259 -12.26 -9.74 -11.84
C GLN A 259 -13.47 -9.38 -11.00
N TYR A 260 -13.32 -9.35 -9.69
CA TYR A 260 -14.35 -8.95 -8.73
C TYR A 260 -13.81 -7.91 -7.77
N VAL A 261 -14.60 -6.87 -7.50
CA VAL A 261 -14.29 -5.82 -6.52
C VAL A 261 -15.44 -5.69 -5.54
N ASN A 262 -15.16 -5.82 -4.24
CA ASN A 262 -16.09 -5.38 -3.20
C ASN A 262 -15.91 -3.88 -2.98
N PHE A 263 -17.00 -3.13 -3.00
CA PHE A 263 -16.99 -1.70 -2.73
C PHE A 263 -18.05 -1.34 -1.70
N MET A 264 -17.80 -0.26 -0.97
CA MET A 264 -18.76 0.35 -0.05
C MET A 264 -19.38 1.60 -0.66
N SER A 265 -20.68 1.79 -0.46
CA SER A 265 -21.38 3.04 -0.75
C SER A 265 -21.47 3.85 0.54
N VAL A 266 -20.71 4.95 0.62
CA VAL A 266 -20.70 5.83 1.80
C VAL A 266 -21.89 6.79 1.70
N THR A 267 -22.64 6.92 2.80
CA THR A 267 -23.77 7.86 2.89
C THR A 267 -23.35 9.19 3.50
N ASN A 268 -22.51 9.16 4.53
CA ASN A 268 -22.10 10.35 5.25
C ASN A 268 -20.72 10.17 5.91
N TRP A 269 -19.87 11.18 5.80
CA TRP A 269 -18.62 11.29 6.56
C TRP A 269 -18.90 11.82 7.96
N GLY A 270 -18.36 11.16 8.98
CA GLY A 270 -18.38 11.61 10.37
C GLY A 270 -17.03 12.24 10.78
N PRO A 271 -16.76 12.34 12.09
CA PRO A 271 -15.41 12.57 12.61
C PRO A 271 -14.36 11.62 12.02
N ALA A 272 -13.08 11.98 12.12
CA ALA A 272 -11.99 11.19 11.57
C ALA A 272 -12.07 9.71 11.96
N GLY A 273 -12.03 8.83 10.95
CA GLY A 273 -12.16 7.37 11.13
C GLY A 273 -13.59 6.85 11.28
N THR A 274 -14.61 7.70 11.13
CA THR A 274 -16.02 7.32 11.22
C THR A 274 -16.81 7.77 9.99
N TRP A 275 -17.66 6.90 9.47
CA TRP A 275 -18.58 7.16 8.37
C TRP A 275 -19.72 6.18 8.42
N SER A 276 -20.85 6.49 7.77
CA SER A 276 -21.94 5.54 7.56
C SER A 276 -22.00 5.11 6.09
N THR A 277 -22.50 3.90 5.85
CA THR A 277 -22.68 3.35 4.49
C THR A 277 -24.15 3.03 4.22
N ASN A 278 -24.56 3.10 2.96
CA ASN A 278 -25.85 2.59 2.51
C ASN A 278 -25.81 1.06 2.45
N TYR A 279 -24.75 0.54 1.83
CA TYR A 279 -24.51 -0.86 1.57
C TYR A 279 -23.04 -1.09 1.18
N SER A 280 -22.64 -2.36 1.16
CA SER A 280 -21.53 -2.84 0.33
C SER A 280 -22.07 -3.74 -0.79
N ALA A 281 -21.33 -3.86 -1.88
CA ALA A 281 -21.69 -4.72 -3.00
C ALA A 281 -20.46 -5.17 -3.79
N ILE A 282 -20.65 -6.11 -4.70
CA ILE A 282 -19.62 -6.63 -5.59
C ILE A 282 -19.91 -6.16 -7.03
N ALA A 283 -18.89 -5.60 -7.67
CA ALA A 283 -18.84 -5.38 -9.10
C ALA A 283 -17.91 -6.43 -9.75
N TYR A 284 -18.18 -6.77 -11.01
CA TYR A 284 -17.34 -7.71 -11.76
C TYR A 284 -16.98 -7.20 -13.15
N SER A 285 -15.85 -7.68 -13.68
CA SER A 285 -15.34 -7.37 -15.02
C SER A 285 -14.75 -8.61 -15.68
N THR A 286 -15.07 -8.83 -16.96
CA THR A 286 -14.55 -9.94 -17.78
C THR A 286 -13.54 -9.48 -18.84
N ASP A 287 -13.13 -8.21 -18.80
CA ASP A 287 -12.30 -7.53 -19.80
C ASP A 287 -11.10 -6.81 -19.15
N ASN A 288 -10.43 -7.51 -18.22
CA ASN A 288 -9.28 -7.00 -17.47
C ASN A 288 -9.55 -5.69 -16.71
N GLY A 289 -10.75 -5.53 -16.15
CA GLY A 289 -11.11 -4.34 -15.37
C GLY A 289 -11.43 -3.11 -16.23
N GLU A 290 -11.64 -3.27 -17.54
CA GLU A 290 -11.98 -2.15 -18.41
C GLU A 290 -13.42 -1.68 -18.19
N ASN A 291 -14.37 -2.60 -18.12
CA ASN A 291 -15.77 -2.30 -17.84
C ASN A 291 -16.31 -3.15 -16.69
N TRP A 292 -17.13 -2.54 -15.85
CA TRP A 292 -17.63 -3.16 -14.62
C TRP A 292 -19.14 -3.16 -14.56
N THR A 293 -19.69 -4.26 -14.03
CA THR A 293 -21.12 -4.42 -13.75
C THR A 293 -21.31 -4.68 -12.27
N VAL A 294 -22.18 -3.91 -11.62
CA VAL A 294 -22.56 -4.14 -10.22
C VAL A 294 -23.58 -5.28 -10.17
N ALA A 295 -23.34 -6.29 -9.34
CA ALA A 295 -24.24 -7.44 -9.18
C ALA A 295 -25.30 -7.14 -8.11
N PRO A 296 -26.60 -7.01 -8.45
CA PRO A 296 -27.63 -6.68 -7.46
C PRO A 296 -27.81 -7.73 -6.35
N SER A 297 -27.59 -9.01 -6.66
CA SER A 297 -27.63 -10.12 -5.69
C SER A 297 -26.49 -10.11 -4.65
N SER A 298 -25.50 -9.24 -4.85
CA SER A 298 -24.34 -9.11 -3.95
C SER A 298 -24.50 -8.02 -2.89
N VAL A 299 -25.58 -7.23 -2.98
CA VAL A 299 -25.80 -6.04 -2.14
C VAL A 299 -26.07 -6.45 -0.70
N ARG A 300 -25.28 -5.89 0.23
CA ARG A 300 -25.41 -6.04 1.68
C ARG A 300 -25.76 -4.70 2.29
N TYR A 301 -27.05 -4.43 2.45
CA TYR A 301 -27.52 -3.19 3.08
C TYR A 301 -27.00 -3.07 4.51
N ASN A 302 -26.55 -1.87 4.86
CA ASN A 302 -26.13 -1.56 6.21
C ASN A 302 -27.37 -1.34 7.08
N GLN A 303 -27.84 -2.41 7.71
CA GLN A 303 -28.98 -2.37 8.63
C GLN A 303 -28.51 -2.85 10.00
N PRO A 304 -29.04 -2.26 11.10
CA PRO A 304 -28.64 -2.64 12.45
C PRO A 304 -29.06 -4.08 12.81
N TYR A 305 -29.95 -4.69 12.02
CA TYR A 305 -30.40 -6.07 12.15
C TYR A 305 -29.92 -6.91 10.96
N GLY A 306 -29.74 -8.22 11.17
CA GLY A 306 -29.40 -9.19 10.12
C GLY A 306 -27.89 -9.41 9.88
N GLY A 307 -27.01 -8.61 10.48
CA GLY A 307 -25.56 -8.84 10.52
C GLY A 307 -24.76 -8.38 9.29
N ASN A 308 -25.42 -7.89 8.24
CA ASN A 308 -24.74 -7.33 7.06
C ASN A 308 -23.91 -6.08 7.40
N ASN A 309 -24.26 -5.38 8.49
CA ASN A 309 -23.46 -4.29 9.05
C ASN A 309 -22.04 -4.71 9.45
N ASN A 310 -21.73 -6.01 9.58
CA ASN A 310 -20.38 -6.51 9.84
C ASN A 310 -19.53 -6.74 8.57
N PHE A 311 -20.09 -6.49 7.37
CA PHE A 311 -19.46 -6.80 6.08
C PHE A 311 -19.50 -5.59 5.13
N GLN A 312 -19.37 -4.37 5.67
CA GLN A 312 -19.46 -3.13 4.89
C GLN A 312 -18.14 -2.80 4.19
N GLN A 313 -17.02 -3.20 4.75
CA GLN A 313 -15.73 -3.25 4.06
C GLN A 313 -15.29 -4.70 3.94
N GLY A 314 -14.43 -5.00 2.96
CA GLY A 314 -14.05 -6.36 2.62
C GLY A 314 -12.54 -6.56 2.52
N ALA A 315 -12.11 -7.82 2.61
CA ALA A 315 -10.85 -8.31 2.06
C ALA A 315 -11.07 -9.74 1.54
N PHE A 316 -10.66 -10.03 0.32
CA PHE A 316 -10.82 -11.34 -0.30
C PHE A 316 -9.54 -12.18 -0.20
N VAL A 317 -9.71 -13.49 0.00
CA VAL A 317 -8.64 -14.48 -0.20
C VAL A 317 -9.22 -15.75 -0.83
N ARG A 318 -8.49 -16.32 -1.79
CA ARG A 318 -8.85 -17.56 -2.50
C ARG A 318 -7.71 -18.56 -2.32
N PRO A 319 -7.78 -19.48 -1.34
CA PRO A 319 -6.70 -20.41 -1.05
C PRO A 319 -6.63 -21.61 -2.02
N GLY A 320 -7.63 -21.77 -2.89
CA GLY A 320 -7.70 -22.90 -3.85
C GLY A 320 -8.44 -24.12 -3.31
N ASP A 321 -9.24 -23.96 -2.26
CA ASP A 321 -10.14 -24.99 -1.70
C ASP A 321 -11.55 -24.97 -2.34
N GLY A 322 -11.71 -24.23 -3.44
CA GLY A 322 -12.99 -24.02 -4.12
C GLY A 322 -13.86 -22.90 -3.53
N TYR A 323 -13.37 -22.21 -2.49
CA TYR A 323 -14.04 -21.07 -1.87
C TYR A 323 -13.28 -19.76 -2.07
N VAL A 324 -14.06 -18.67 -2.16
CA VAL A 324 -13.58 -17.32 -1.86
C VAL A 324 -13.99 -17.00 -0.43
N TYR A 325 -13.03 -16.61 0.38
CA TYR A 325 -13.26 -16.07 1.72
C TYR A 325 -13.34 -14.55 1.63
N ASN A 326 -14.32 -13.97 2.31
CA ASN A 326 -14.51 -12.53 2.46
C ASN A 326 -14.45 -12.18 3.94
N TYR A 327 -13.37 -11.50 4.34
CA TYR A 327 -13.28 -10.88 5.64
C TYR A 327 -14.06 -9.57 5.60
N GLY A 328 -14.97 -9.38 6.56
CA GLY A 328 -15.78 -8.19 6.68
C GLY A 328 -15.42 -7.37 7.91
N THR A 329 -15.56 -6.05 7.81
CA THR A 329 -15.67 -5.17 8.97
C THR A 329 -16.90 -4.28 8.88
N PRO A 330 -17.34 -3.68 10.00
CA PRO A 330 -18.28 -2.57 9.98
C PRO A 330 -17.79 -1.36 9.19
N ASN A 331 -18.68 -0.40 8.96
CA ASN A 331 -18.30 0.92 8.46
C ASN A 331 -17.43 1.66 9.48
N GLY A 332 -16.45 2.44 9.02
CA GLY A 332 -15.49 3.13 9.87
C GLY A 332 -14.20 2.34 10.11
N ARG A 333 -13.34 2.89 10.95
CA ARG A 333 -12.08 2.24 11.39
C ARG A 333 -12.20 1.54 12.73
N GLN A 334 -13.43 1.34 13.19
CA GLN A 334 -13.76 0.72 14.46
C GLN A 334 -14.59 -0.52 14.19
N GLY A 335 -14.33 -1.57 14.93
CA GLY A 335 -14.96 -2.87 14.83
C GLY A 335 -13.95 -3.99 14.80
N ALA A 336 -14.49 -5.20 14.78
CA ALA A 336 -13.73 -6.42 14.62
C ALA A 336 -13.85 -6.96 13.19
N ALA A 337 -12.96 -7.88 12.84
CA ALA A 337 -13.07 -8.62 11.59
C ALA A 337 -13.97 -9.85 11.78
N TYR A 338 -14.79 -10.11 10.78
CA TYR A 338 -15.65 -11.28 10.64
C TYR A 338 -15.26 -12.01 9.35
N VAL A 339 -15.58 -13.29 9.21
CA VAL A 339 -15.29 -14.02 7.97
C VAL A 339 -16.53 -14.75 7.46
N SER A 340 -16.69 -14.66 6.14
CA SER A 340 -17.64 -15.43 5.36
C SER A 340 -16.91 -16.15 4.24
N ARG A 341 -17.52 -17.19 3.67
CA ARG A 341 -17.01 -17.87 2.48
C ARG A 341 -18.14 -18.19 1.52
N VAL A 342 -17.80 -18.35 0.25
CA VAL A 342 -18.74 -18.73 -0.81
C VAL A 342 -18.01 -19.59 -1.83
N ALA A 343 -18.69 -20.55 -2.44
CA ALA A 343 -18.12 -21.27 -3.56
C ALA A 343 -17.74 -20.27 -4.67
N GLU A 344 -16.59 -20.45 -5.31
CA GLU A 344 -16.07 -19.50 -6.31
C GLU A 344 -17.11 -19.10 -7.37
N LYS A 345 -17.86 -20.07 -7.90
CA LYS A 345 -18.92 -19.86 -8.90
C LYS A 345 -20.11 -19.03 -8.42
N ASP A 346 -20.31 -18.93 -7.11
CA ASP A 346 -21.48 -18.29 -6.48
C ASP A 346 -21.12 -16.93 -5.86
N ILE A 347 -19.92 -16.39 -6.12
CA ILE A 347 -19.39 -15.17 -5.47
C ILE A 347 -20.33 -13.96 -5.50
N LEU A 348 -21.18 -13.84 -6.54
CA LEU A 348 -22.11 -12.73 -6.72
C LEU A 348 -23.45 -12.88 -5.97
N ASP A 349 -23.74 -14.03 -5.36
CA ASP A 349 -25.01 -14.31 -4.68
C ASP A 349 -24.82 -14.40 -3.16
N THR A 350 -25.21 -13.33 -2.47
CA THR A 350 -25.13 -13.26 -0.99
C THR A 350 -25.88 -14.36 -0.27
N THR A 351 -26.91 -14.95 -0.88
CA THR A 351 -27.71 -16.03 -0.27
C THR A 351 -26.95 -17.36 -0.20
N LYS A 352 -25.84 -17.49 -0.93
CA LYS A 352 -24.98 -18.68 -0.94
C LYS A 352 -23.82 -18.61 0.05
N TYR A 353 -23.61 -17.46 0.68
CA TYR A 353 -22.50 -17.28 1.62
C TYR A 353 -22.73 -18.06 2.91
N GLU A 354 -21.65 -18.60 3.44
CA GLU A 354 -21.59 -19.21 4.76
C GLU A 354 -20.78 -18.30 5.68
N TYR A 355 -21.24 -18.11 6.91
CA TYR A 355 -20.69 -17.17 7.88
C TYR A 355 -20.12 -17.92 9.07
N TYR A 356 -18.87 -17.62 9.45
CA TYR A 356 -18.20 -18.38 10.50
C TYR A 356 -18.58 -17.89 11.90
N SER A 357 -18.91 -18.83 12.76
CA SER A 357 -19.10 -18.61 14.20
C SER A 357 -18.12 -19.46 14.99
N LYS A 358 -17.53 -18.87 16.04
CA LYS A 358 -16.78 -19.58 17.08
C LYS A 358 -17.70 -20.35 18.03
N GLY A 359 -19.01 -20.24 17.87
CA GLY A 359 -19.99 -20.81 18.77
C GLY A 359 -20.06 -20.07 20.10
N SER A 360 -20.95 -20.54 20.97
CA SER A 360 -21.13 -20.05 22.33
C SER A 360 -21.33 -21.22 23.27
N ALA A 361 -20.73 -21.16 24.45
CA ALA A 361 -20.97 -22.15 25.51
C ALA A 361 -22.39 -22.05 26.11
N GLY A 362 -23.15 -21.00 25.76
CA GLY A 362 -24.46 -20.72 26.35
C GLY A 362 -24.36 -20.15 27.76
N GLY A 363 -25.52 -19.94 28.38
CA GLY A 363 -25.64 -19.53 29.77
C GLY A 363 -25.44 -20.69 30.75
N TRP A 364 -25.94 -20.52 31.98
CA TRP A 364 -25.87 -21.57 33.00
C TRP A 364 -26.51 -22.87 32.50
N PHE A 365 -25.81 -23.99 32.67
CA PHE A 365 -26.14 -25.33 32.10
C PHE A 365 -26.17 -25.41 30.56
N GLY A 366 -25.54 -24.50 29.82
CA GLY A 366 -25.45 -24.57 28.36
C GLY A 366 -26.72 -24.14 27.61
N ILE A 367 -27.67 -23.50 28.31
CA ILE A 367 -28.88 -22.96 27.69
C ILE A 367 -28.47 -21.88 26.68
N GLY A 368 -28.89 -22.04 25.42
CA GLY A 368 -28.53 -21.12 24.34
C GLY A 368 -27.12 -21.33 23.76
N ALA A 369 -26.47 -22.46 24.04
CA ALA A 369 -25.21 -22.80 23.40
C ALA A 369 -25.37 -22.96 21.88
N THR A 370 -24.37 -22.51 21.13
CA THR A 370 -24.31 -22.65 19.68
C THR A 370 -22.99 -23.32 19.29
N PRO A 371 -22.99 -24.32 18.39
CA PRO A 371 -21.76 -24.97 17.97
C PRO A 371 -20.88 -24.01 17.13
N PRO A 372 -19.54 -24.14 17.17
CA PRO A 372 -18.69 -23.49 16.18
C PRO A 372 -18.96 -24.07 14.78
N GLY A 373 -18.86 -23.24 13.75
CA GLY A 373 -19.02 -23.70 12.38
C GLY A 373 -19.45 -22.63 11.38
N TRP A 374 -19.78 -23.09 10.18
CA TRP A 374 -20.24 -22.26 9.07
C TRP A 374 -21.77 -22.26 8.99
N TYR A 375 -22.36 -21.08 9.05
CA TYR A 375 -23.81 -20.88 9.02
C TYR A 375 -24.24 -20.29 7.68
N LYS A 376 -25.07 -21.01 6.93
CA LYS A 376 -25.53 -20.59 5.60
C LYS A 376 -26.50 -19.41 5.69
N ASN A 377 -26.28 -18.39 4.85
CA ASN A 377 -27.15 -17.23 4.69
C ASN A 377 -27.56 -16.57 6.02
N ASN A 378 -26.65 -16.53 7.00
CA ASN A 378 -26.91 -15.96 8.31
C ASN A 378 -25.75 -15.07 8.76
N PRO A 379 -25.67 -13.82 8.25
CA PRO A 379 -24.59 -12.91 8.61
C PRO A 379 -24.58 -12.57 10.10
N ALA A 380 -25.74 -12.58 10.76
CA ALA A 380 -25.87 -12.32 12.20
C ALA A 380 -25.25 -13.41 13.09
N ALA A 381 -25.03 -14.62 12.56
CA ALA A 381 -24.33 -15.68 13.30
C ALA A 381 -22.81 -15.48 13.34
N ALA A 382 -22.25 -14.60 12.50
CA ALA A 382 -20.82 -14.38 12.42
C ALA A 382 -20.29 -13.82 13.73
N THR A 383 -19.22 -14.43 14.25
CA THR A 383 -18.51 -13.92 15.44
C THR A 383 -17.15 -13.35 15.04
N PRO A 384 -16.62 -12.36 15.79
CA PRO A 384 -15.30 -11.80 15.54
C PRO A 384 -14.19 -12.85 15.48
N VAL A 385 -13.39 -12.82 14.41
CA VAL A 385 -12.21 -13.69 14.24
C VAL A 385 -10.95 -13.08 14.85
N PHE A 386 -10.79 -11.75 14.77
CA PHE A 386 -9.76 -10.93 15.44
C PHE A 386 -10.25 -9.48 15.56
N GLY A 387 -9.52 -8.63 16.29
CA GLY A 387 -9.90 -7.23 16.48
C GLY A 387 -10.93 -6.99 17.59
N GLN A 388 -10.98 -7.90 18.56
CA GLN A 388 -11.83 -7.77 19.75
C GLN A 388 -11.26 -8.60 20.90
N ASP A 389 -10.12 -8.16 21.43
CA ASP A 389 -9.55 -8.66 22.66
C ASP A 389 -10.38 -8.16 23.85
N THR A 390 -10.75 -9.08 24.75
CA THR A 390 -11.58 -8.79 25.93
C THR A 390 -10.74 -8.74 27.21
N GLY A 391 -11.24 -8.04 28.24
CA GLY A 391 -10.58 -7.92 29.55
C GLY A 391 -9.93 -6.55 29.81
N ALA A 392 -9.55 -6.29 31.07
CA ALA A 392 -9.09 -4.97 31.54
C ALA A 392 -7.87 -4.40 30.79
N CYS A 393 -7.02 -5.26 30.23
CA CYS A 393 -5.85 -4.86 29.44
C CYS A 393 -6.02 -5.09 27.94
N GLY A 394 -7.02 -5.89 27.51
CA GLY A 394 -7.21 -6.27 26.11
C GLY A 394 -7.55 -5.08 25.22
N VAL A 395 -8.26 -4.08 25.77
CA VAL A 395 -8.64 -2.87 25.02
C VAL A 395 -7.46 -2.00 24.59
N ALA A 396 -6.34 -2.10 25.30
CA ALA A 396 -5.12 -1.34 25.02
C ALA A 396 -4.12 -2.13 24.15
N ASN A 397 -4.36 -3.42 23.89
CA ASN A 397 -3.46 -4.22 23.06
C ASN A 397 -3.51 -3.75 21.61
N PRO A 398 -2.38 -3.70 20.90
CA PRO A 398 -2.37 -3.42 19.47
C PRO A 398 -3.31 -4.34 18.69
N GLY A 399 -3.95 -3.79 17.67
CA GLY A 399 -4.85 -4.54 16.80
C GLY A 399 -6.20 -4.91 17.42
N ASN A 400 -6.67 -4.20 18.44
CA ASN A 400 -7.99 -4.40 19.07
C ASN A 400 -9.14 -3.71 18.31
N GLN A 401 -8.86 -3.12 17.15
CA GLN A 401 -9.81 -2.63 16.18
C GLN A 401 -9.26 -2.93 14.79
N VAL A 402 -10.15 -3.07 13.81
CA VAL A 402 -9.78 -3.39 12.42
C VAL A 402 -10.31 -2.29 11.52
N SER A 403 -9.38 -1.60 10.86
CA SER A 403 -9.69 -0.68 9.77
C SER A 403 -9.57 -1.38 8.41
N GLU A 404 -9.50 -0.61 7.32
CA GLU A 404 -9.18 -1.09 5.98
C GLU A 404 -8.06 -2.15 6.03
N MET A 405 -8.29 -3.33 5.44
CA MET A 405 -7.43 -4.51 5.63
C MET A 405 -7.15 -5.26 4.34
N SER A 406 -6.09 -6.06 4.33
CA SER A 406 -5.79 -7.03 3.28
C SER A 406 -5.41 -8.39 3.88
N VAL A 407 -5.79 -9.48 3.22
CA VAL A 407 -5.51 -10.86 3.67
C VAL A 407 -4.96 -11.67 2.51
N GLN A 408 -3.87 -12.40 2.73
CA GLN A 408 -3.24 -13.25 1.71
C GLN A 408 -2.64 -14.50 2.35
N TYR A 409 -2.51 -15.58 1.57
CA TYR A 409 -1.67 -16.69 1.96
C TYR A 409 -0.21 -16.37 1.60
N ASN A 410 0.67 -16.40 2.59
CA ASN A 410 2.10 -16.14 2.42
C ASN A 410 2.87 -17.46 2.38
N LYS A 411 3.45 -17.80 1.22
CA LYS A 411 4.14 -19.07 1.01
C LYS A 411 5.43 -19.18 1.82
N GLN A 412 6.13 -18.07 2.07
CA GLN A 412 7.34 -18.05 2.89
C GLN A 412 7.03 -18.44 4.34
N LEU A 413 5.98 -17.86 4.93
CA LEU A 413 5.56 -18.18 6.31
C LEU A 413 4.74 -19.47 6.40
N LYS A 414 4.15 -19.92 5.30
CA LYS A 414 3.14 -21.00 5.24
C LYS A 414 1.91 -20.68 6.10
N LYS A 415 1.53 -19.41 6.16
CA LYS A 415 0.42 -18.89 6.97
C LYS A 415 -0.43 -17.95 6.14
N TYR A 416 -1.69 -17.79 6.53
CA TYR A 416 -2.46 -16.61 6.20
C TYR A 416 -1.89 -15.42 6.96
N VAL A 417 -1.72 -14.31 6.27
CA VAL A 417 -1.27 -13.02 6.81
C VAL A 417 -2.40 -12.03 6.63
N VAL A 418 -2.65 -11.20 7.63
CA VAL A 418 -3.51 -10.02 7.53
C VAL A 418 -2.72 -8.78 7.92
N LEU A 419 -2.88 -7.71 7.14
CA LEU A 419 -2.48 -6.36 7.53
C LEU A 419 -3.74 -5.50 7.74
N HIS A 420 -3.76 -4.69 8.80
CA HIS A 420 -4.83 -3.73 9.04
C HIS A 420 -4.36 -2.56 9.91
N GLY A 421 -5.10 -1.45 9.91
CA GLY A 421 -4.94 -0.39 10.90
C GLY A 421 -5.59 -0.77 12.23
N ASP A 422 -4.98 -0.37 13.35
CA ASP A 422 -5.51 -0.56 14.70
C ASP A 422 -6.12 0.73 15.30
N GLN A 423 -6.57 0.67 16.56
CA GLN A 423 -7.19 1.80 17.27
C GLN A 423 -6.27 3.01 17.46
N PHE A 424 -4.95 2.80 17.36
CA PHE A 424 -3.94 3.86 17.44
C PHE A 424 -3.49 4.31 16.05
N ASN A 425 -4.10 3.77 14.99
CA ASN A 425 -3.69 3.90 13.60
C ASN A 425 -2.28 3.35 13.32
N ASN A 426 -1.82 2.37 14.10
CA ASN A 426 -0.66 1.58 13.72
C ASN A 426 -1.06 0.59 12.63
N ILE A 427 -0.12 0.26 11.75
CA ILE A 427 -0.25 -0.89 10.85
C ILE A 427 0.25 -2.12 11.58
N VAL A 428 -0.65 -3.09 11.73
CA VAL A 428 -0.37 -4.34 12.44
C VAL A 428 -0.53 -5.54 11.53
N MET A 429 0.21 -6.59 11.87
CA MET A 429 0.19 -7.89 11.21
C MET A 429 -0.29 -8.97 12.18
N ARG A 430 -1.12 -9.90 11.67
CA ARG A 430 -1.42 -11.17 12.34
C ARG A 430 -1.21 -12.32 11.37
N THR A 431 -0.97 -13.51 11.91
CA THR A 431 -0.85 -14.75 11.13
C THR A 431 -1.81 -15.84 11.61
N SER A 432 -2.25 -16.72 10.71
CA SER A 432 -3.11 -17.86 11.04
C SER A 432 -2.80 -19.07 10.16
N ASP A 433 -3.05 -20.27 10.67
CA ASP A 433 -2.98 -21.52 9.91
C ASP A 433 -4.21 -21.74 9.01
N THR A 434 -5.35 -21.14 9.39
CA THR A 434 -6.62 -21.29 8.66
C THR A 434 -7.23 -19.92 8.36
N PRO A 435 -8.06 -19.77 7.32
CA PRO A 435 -8.73 -18.51 7.05
C PRO A 435 -9.58 -18.04 8.25
N GLN A 436 -10.32 -18.94 8.89
CA GLN A 436 -11.33 -18.59 9.88
C GLN A 436 -10.81 -18.38 11.30
N GLY A 437 -9.59 -18.79 11.65
CA GLY A 437 -9.08 -18.43 12.97
C GLY A 437 -7.90 -19.21 13.50
N ALA A 438 -7.68 -18.98 14.80
CA ALA A 438 -6.40 -19.09 15.51
C ALA A 438 -5.36 -18.02 15.09
N TRP A 439 -5.85 -16.80 14.79
CA TRP A 439 -4.99 -15.65 14.53
C TRP A 439 -4.07 -15.34 15.71
N SER A 440 -2.81 -15.08 15.43
CA SER A 440 -1.83 -14.62 16.41
C SER A 440 -2.25 -13.30 17.06
N THR A 441 -1.60 -12.96 18.17
CA THR A 441 -1.56 -11.56 18.64
C THR A 441 -1.02 -10.65 17.53
N ALA A 442 -1.45 -9.40 17.56
CA ALA A 442 -1.01 -8.41 16.58
C ALA A 442 0.45 -8.00 16.84
N LYS A 443 1.23 -7.91 15.77
CA LYS A 443 2.57 -7.31 15.77
C LYS A 443 2.51 -5.98 15.05
N ILE A 444 3.05 -4.91 15.65
CA ILE A 444 3.13 -3.60 15.00
C ILE A 444 4.24 -3.65 13.96
N LEU A 445 3.90 -3.44 12.69
CA LEU A 445 4.87 -3.29 11.61
C LEU A 445 5.31 -1.84 11.45
N LEU A 446 4.39 -0.90 11.69
CA LEU A 446 4.61 0.52 11.53
C LEU A 446 3.68 1.29 12.47
N GLY A 447 4.24 2.12 13.35
CA GLY A 447 3.43 3.04 14.14
C GLY A 447 2.83 4.14 13.27
N GLN A 448 1.80 4.83 13.77
CA GLN A 448 1.22 5.99 13.07
C GLN A 448 2.31 6.99 12.65
N GLN A 449 2.18 7.53 11.44
CA GLN A 449 3.12 8.48 10.85
C GLN A 449 2.50 9.87 10.74
N SER A 450 3.37 10.87 10.60
CA SER A 450 2.93 12.22 10.24
C SER A 450 2.14 12.17 8.93
N GLY A 451 1.00 12.85 8.91
CA GLY A 451 0.11 12.91 7.76
C GLY A 451 -0.90 11.78 7.63
N GLY A 452 -0.94 10.84 8.59
CA GLY A 452 -2.03 9.87 8.74
C GLY A 452 -1.99 8.72 7.75
N ILE A 453 -1.40 7.60 8.15
CA ILE A 453 -1.36 6.37 7.34
C ILE A 453 -2.60 5.50 7.55
N TYR A 454 -3.01 4.80 6.50
CA TYR A 454 -4.15 3.88 6.51
C TYR A 454 -4.15 2.94 5.29
N ALA A 455 -5.05 1.97 5.28
CA ALA A 455 -5.26 1.03 4.17
C ALA A 455 -4.00 0.27 3.70
N PRO A 456 -3.42 -0.60 4.54
CA PRO A 456 -2.33 -1.48 4.14
C PRO A 456 -2.81 -2.60 3.20
N MET A 457 -2.53 -2.48 1.90
CA MET A 457 -2.97 -3.41 0.86
C MET A 457 -1.79 -4.24 0.34
N MET A 458 -1.67 -5.49 0.78
CA MET A 458 -0.55 -6.37 0.40
C MET A 458 -0.43 -6.59 -1.11
N HIS A 459 0.79 -6.54 -1.65
CA HIS A 459 1.08 -6.83 -3.06
C HIS A 459 1.14 -8.36 -3.29
N PRO A 460 0.36 -8.93 -4.22
CA PRO A 460 0.28 -10.38 -4.42
C PRO A 460 1.60 -10.99 -4.91
N TRP A 461 2.42 -10.21 -5.62
CA TRP A 461 3.74 -10.65 -6.12
C TRP A 461 4.91 -10.36 -5.18
N SER A 462 4.63 -10.04 -3.91
CA SER A 462 5.71 -9.95 -2.91
C SER A 462 6.53 -11.23 -2.90
N THR A 463 7.86 -11.12 -2.77
CA THR A 463 8.74 -12.31 -2.77
C THR A 463 8.38 -13.27 -1.63
N SER A 464 7.98 -12.76 -0.47
CA SER A 464 7.45 -13.60 0.61
C SER A 464 6.11 -14.26 0.31
N THR A 465 5.18 -13.54 -0.33
CA THR A 465 3.89 -14.10 -0.76
C THR A 465 4.10 -15.23 -1.77
N MET A 466 5.04 -15.04 -2.69
CA MET A 466 5.40 -16.03 -3.72
C MET A 466 6.31 -17.16 -3.22
N GLY A 467 6.92 -17.01 -2.03
CA GLY A 467 7.83 -18.00 -1.44
C GLY A 467 9.23 -17.99 -2.06
N THR A 468 9.61 -16.89 -2.69
CA THR A 468 10.91 -16.69 -3.36
C THR A 468 11.85 -15.77 -2.58
N GLY A 469 11.41 -15.25 -1.43
CA GLY A 469 12.19 -14.37 -0.56
C GLY A 469 11.45 -14.03 0.73
N THR A 470 11.96 -13.06 1.48
CA THR A 470 11.43 -12.67 2.79
C THR A 470 10.70 -11.34 2.81
N ASP A 471 10.72 -10.61 1.69
CA ASP A 471 10.15 -9.27 1.62
C ASP A 471 8.65 -9.33 1.32
N LEU A 472 7.86 -8.63 2.15
CA LEU A 472 6.45 -8.34 1.92
C LEU A 472 6.32 -6.92 1.39
N TYR A 473 5.85 -6.77 0.17
CA TYR A 473 5.54 -5.47 -0.44
C TYR A 473 4.04 -5.18 -0.27
N TRP A 474 3.69 -3.91 -0.07
CA TRP A 474 2.31 -3.53 0.17
C TRP A 474 2.08 -2.04 -0.06
N ASN A 475 0.90 -1.69 -0.56
CA ASN A 475 0.46 -0.30 -0.72
C ASN A 475 0.00 0.26 0.64
N LEU A 476 0.28 1.54 0.89
CA LEU A 476 -0.16 2.26 2.08
C LEU A 476 -0.60 3.68 1.70
N SER A 477 -1.82 4.06 2.05
CA SER A 477 -2.30 5.41 1.80
C SER A 477 -1.76 6.39 2.85
N LEU A 478 -1.41 7.60 2.40
CA LEU A 478 -1.06 8.74 3.26
C LEU A 478 -2.06 9.88 3.04
N PHE A 479 -2.77 10.28 4.09
CA PHE A 479 -3.91 11.19 3.99
C PHE A 479 -3.52 12.61 3.56
N THR A 480 -2.42 13.17 4.09
CA THR A 480 -2.03 14.57 3.81
C THR A 480 -1.78 14.87 2.32
N PRO A 481 -0.92 14.14 1.59
CA PRO A 481 -0.83 14.30 0.14
C PRO A 481 -1.98 13.60 -0.59
N TYR A 482 -2.77 12.79 0.11
CA TYR A 482 -3.82 11.92 -0.42
C TYR A 482 -3.30 11.04 -1.54
N ASN A 483 -2.20 10.32 -1.28
CA ASN A 483 -1.49 9.50 -2.26
C ASN A 483 -1.05 8.18 -1.64
N VAL A 484 -0.63 7.26 -2.50
CA VAL A 484 -0.35 5.87 -2.13
C VAL A 484 1.13 5.59 -2.24
N MET A 485 1.66 4.95 -1.22
CA MET A 485 3.05 4.57 -1.06
C MET A 485 3.20 3.07 -1.27
N LEU A 486 4.28 2.65 -1.92
CA LEU A 486 4.76 1.27 -1.90
C LEU A 486 5.70 1.11 -0.71
N MET A 487 5.37 0.16 0.15
CA MET A 487 6.10 -0.19 1.35
C MET A 487 6.74 -1.57 1.18
N LYS A 488 7.83 -1.81 1.91
CA LYS A 488 8.48 -3.11 2.03
C LYS A 488 8.67 -3.45 3.50
N THR A 489 8.28 -4.65 3.90
CA THR A 489 8.55 -5.22 5.22
C THR A 489 9.40 -6.47 5.08
N ASP A 490 10.55 -6.49 5.73
CA ASP A 490 11.40 -7.68 5.85
C ASP A 490 10.84 -8.59 6.96
N LEU A 491 10.23 -9.72 6.57
CA LEU A 491 9.55 -10.62 7.50
C LEU A 491 10.50 -11.34 8.47
N THR A 492 11.81 -11.33 8.23
CA THR A 492 12.79 -11.91 9.18
C THR A 492 12.93 -11.07 10.46
N LYS A 493 12.46 -9.83 10.42
CA LYS A 493 12.55 -8.85 11.52
C LYS A 493 11.23 -8.65 12.27
N VAL A 494 10.20 -9.43 11.96
CA VAL A 494 8.82 -9.28 12.47
C VAL A 494 8.54 -10.24 13.61
#